data_AF-A0A9I9CCP9-F1
#
_entry.id   AF-A0A9I9CCP9-F1
#
_cell.length_a   1.000
_cell.length_b   1.000
_cell.length_c   1.000
_cell.angle_alpha   90.00
_cell.angle_beta   90.00
_cell.angle_gamma   90.00
#
_symmetry.space_group_name_H-M   'P 1'
#
loop_
_entity.id
_entity.type
_entity.pdbx_description
1 polymer ?
#
loop_
_entity_poly.entity_id
_entity_poly.type
_entity_poly.pdbx_seq_one_letter_code
_entity_poly.pdbx_strand_id
1 'polypeptide(L)'
;MEGEEQRDGSRGGEAVNGSDSPASLDGIEAILNYEFRDKRLLEEAFTDASYSPENCSSFERLEYVGDSVLNFLITREQYFSNPNLSPGSLTRLRAANVDTEKLARVAITHGFHRYLRHNKADLHQKV
;
A
#
# COMPACT_ATOMS: atom_id res chain seq x y z
N MET A 1 -25.40 -36.86 -48.77
CA MET A 1 -24.48 -37.59 -47.87
C MET A 1 -23.14 -37.58 -48.57
N GLU A 2 -22.09 -36.90 -48.14
CA GLU A 2 -21.80 -36.09 -46.95
C GLU A 2 -20.84 -35.00 -47.43
N GLY A 3 -20.95 -33.78 -46.88
CA GLY A 3 -20.09 -32.65 -47.24
C GLY A 3 -18.82 -32.68 -46.40
N GLU A 4 -17.67 -32.70 -47.06
CA GLU A 4 -16.37 -32.39 -46.47
C GLU A 4 -16.11 -30.88 -46.61
N GLU A 5 -16.14 -30.15 -45.50
CA GLU A 5 -15.46 -28.85 -45.41
C GLU A 5 -14.74 -28.79 -44.07
N GLN A 6 -13.44 -29.09 -44.13
CA GLN A 6 -12.48 -28.88 -43.06
C GLN A 6 -12.29 -27.38 -42.88
N ARG A 7 -12.66 -26.86 -41.70
CA ARG A 7 -12.17 -25.56 -41.23
C ARG A 7 -11.49 -25.73 -39.87
N ASP A 8 -10.21 -25.46 -39.95
CA ASP A 8 -9.24 -25.10 -38.93
C ASP A 8 -9.84 -24.44 -37.67
N GLY A 9 -9.48 -25.00 -36.52
CA GLY A 9 -9.86 -24.54 -35.19
C GLY A 9 -8.70 -24.66 -34.21
N SER A 10 -7.47 -24.40 -34.64
CA SER A 10 -6.37 -24.12 -33.70
C SER A 10 -6.42 -22.65 -33.27
N ARG A 11 -7.02 -22.38 -32.12
CA ARG A 11 -6.69 -21.18 -31.33
C ARG A 11 -6.63 -21.58 -29.88
N GLY A 12 -5.41 -21.93 -29.47
CA GLY A 12 -5.03 -22.06 -28.07
C GLY A 12 -5.40 -20.76 -27.36
N GLY A 13 -6.25 -20.88 -26.34
CA GLY A 13 -6.28 -19.89 -25.28
C GLY A 13 -4.97 -20.05 -24.52
N GLU A 14 -3.99 -19.22 -24.85
CA GLU A 14 -2.87 -18.94 -23.96
C GLU A 14 -3.47 -18.44 -22.65
N ALA A 15 -3.50 -19.34 -21.66
CA ALA A 15 -3.55 -18.94 -20.28
C ALA A 15 -2.33 -18.05 -20.05
N VAL A 16 -2.57 -16.74 -20.00
CA VAL A 16 -1.63 -15.77 -19.47
C VAL A 16 -1.40 -16.14 -18.01
N ASN A 17 -0.42 -17.02 -17.79
CA ASN A 17 0.23 -17.23 -16.52
C ASN A 17 0.99 -15.95 -16.19
N GLY A 18 0.29 -14.96 -15.63
CA GLY A 18 0.90 -13.91 -14.83
C GLY A 18 1.36 -14.54 -13.52
N SER A 19 2.48 -15.27 -13.57
CA SER A 19 3.20 -15.72 -12.38
C SER A 19 3.94 -14.53 -11.76
N ASP A 20 3.21 -13.51 -11.33
CA ASP A 20 3.72 -12.61 -10.31
C ASP A 20 3.48 -13.33 -8.99
N SER A 21 4.43 -14.17 -8.60
CA SER A 21 4.53 -14.55 -7.19
C SER A 21 4.53 -13.26 -6.39
N PRO A 22 3.66 -13.11 -5.37
CA PRO A 22 3.62 -11.90 -4.57
C PRO A 22 5.05 -11.62 -4.09
N ALA A 23 5.57 -10.44 -4.43
CA ALA A 23 6.91 -10.03 -4.01
C ALA A 23 7.03 -10.29 -2.51
N SER A 24 8.02 -11.08 -2.10
CA SER A 24 8.14 -11.45 -0.69
C SER A 24 8.22 -10.19 0.16
N LEU A 25 7.35 -10.09 1.18
CA LEU A 25 7.29 -8.94 2.07
C LEU A 25 8.47 -8.90 3.06
N ASP A 26 9.36 -9.90 3.03
CA ASP A 26 10.56 -9.98 3.88
C ASP A 26 11.44 -8.71 3.79
N GLY A 27 11.46 -8.07 2.62
CA GLY A 27 12.20 -6.81 2.42
C GLY A 27 11.67 -5.65 3.26
N ILE A 28 10.39 -5.64 3.61
CA ILE A 28 9.78 -4.58 4.43
C ILE A 28 10.29 -4.62 5.87
N GLU A 29 10.42 -5.80 6.46
CA GLU A 29 10.89 -5.96 7.84
C GLU A 29 12.34 -5.49 7.99
N ALA A 30 13.16 -5.68 6.96
CA ALA A 30 14.51 -5.13 6.89
C ALA A 30 14.50 -3.60 6.80
N ILE A 31 13.61 -3.00 5.98
CA ILE A 31 13.49 -1.53 5.88
C ILE A 31 13.01 -0.92 7.20
N LEU A 32 12.05 -1.57 7.87
CA LEU A 32 11.50 -1.13 9.15
C LEU A 32 12.42 -1.41 10.33
N ASN A 33 13.43 -2.26 10.15
CA ASN A 33 14.23 -2.83 11.23
C ASN A 33 13.34 -3.40 12.35
N TYR A 34 12.29 -4.12 11.96
CA TYR A 34 11.26 -4.65 12.84
C TYR A 34 10.70 -5.96 12.31
N GLU A 35 10.67 -6.98 13.16
CA GLU A 35 10.07 -8.28 12.86
C GLU A 35 8.65 -8.35 13.42
N PHE A 36 7.67 -8.53 12.53
CA PHE A 36 6.27 -8.73 12.89
C PHE A 36 6.07 -10.08 13.57
N ARG A 37 5.48 -10.05 14.76
CA ARG A 37 5.01 -11.26 15.46
C ARG A 37 3.92 -12.00 14.68
N ASP A 38 3.10 -11.25 13.96
CA ASP A 38 2.05 -11.77 13.09
C ASP A 38 2.23 -11.21 11.68
N LYS A 39 2.75 -12.02 10.76
CA LYS A 39 3.01 -11.65 9.37
C LYS A 39 1.73 -11.26 8.60
N ARG A 40 0.57 -11.71 9.07
CA ARG A 40 -0.73 -11.35 8.46
C ARG A 40 -1.02 -9.86 8.56
N LEU A 41 -0.53 -9.18 9.61
CA LEU A 41 -0.65 -7.73 9.74
C LEU A 41 0.20 -6.98 8.71
N LEU A 42 1.41 -7.49 8.44
CA LEU A 42 2.26 -6.96 7.38
C LEU A 42 1.62 -7.17 6.01
N GLU A 43 1.08 -8.37 5.78
CA GLU A 43 0.33 -8.68 4.57
C GLU A 43 -0.89 -7.77 4.38
N GLU A 44 -1.73 -7.60 5.40
CA GLU A 44 -2.90 -6.71 5.37
C GLU A 44 -2.48 -5.26 5.11
N ALA A 45 -1.43 -4.77 5.77
CA ALA A 45 -0.92 -3.40 5.62
C ALA A 45 -0.41 -3.07 4.20
N PHE A 46 -0.03 -4.09 3.42
CA PHE A 46 0.47 -3.93 2.05
C PHE A 46 -0.52 -4.43 0.99
N THR A 47 -1.80 -4.59 1.33
CA THR A 47 -2.85 -5.02 0.39
C THR A 47 -3.90 -3.94 0.20
N ASP A 48 -4.05 -3.49 -1.05
CA ASP A 48 -5.17 -2.65 -1.47
C ASP A 48 -6.45 -3.49 -1.64
N ALA A 49 -7.61 -2.88 -1.37
CA ALA A 49 -8.91 -3.55 -1.53
C ALA A 49 -9.16 -4.12 -2.95
N SER A 50 -8.52 -3.56 -3.98
CA SER A 50 -8.60 -4.09 -5.36
C SER A 50 -7.91 -5.43 -5.55
N TYR A 51 -6.96 -5.82 -4.69
CA TYR A 51 -6.14 -7.02 -4.87
C TYR A 51 -6.95 -8.31 -4.65
N SER A 52 -7.80 -8.33 -3.62
CA SER A 52 -8.68 -9.47 -3.33
C SER A 52 -9.99 -8.99 -2.71
N PRO A 53 -10.99 -8.66 -3.55
CA PRO A 53 -12.26 -8.09 -3.08
C PRO A 53 -13.04 -9.02 -2.14
N GLU A 54 -12.88 -10.34 -2.31
CA GLU A 54 -13.58 -11.35 -1.50
C GLU A 54 -12.99 -11.60 -0.11
N ASN A 55 -11.72 -11.24 0.14
CA ASN A 55 -11.04 -11.56 1.41
C ASN A 55 -11.03 -10.41 2.43
N CYS A 56 -11.56 -9.22 2.09
CA CYS A 56 -11.74 -8.04 2.96
C CYS A 56 -10.54 -7.64 3.85
N SER A 57 -9.35 -8.15 3.58
CA SER A 57 -8.13 -7.90 4.36
C SER A 57 -7.29 -6.86 3.62
N SER A 58 -7.83 -5.65 3.56
CA SER A 58 -7.17 -4.47 3.00
C SER A 58 -6.54 -3.62 4.09
N PHE A 59 -5.58 -2.77 3.73
CA PHE A 59 -4.93 -1.88 4.68
C PHE A 59 -5.87 -0.85 5.33
N GLU A 60 -7.09 -0.63 4.81
CA GLU A 60 -7.97 0.49 5.19
C GLU A 60 -8.32 0.51 6.69
N ARG A 61 -8.51 -0.67 7.31
CA ARG A 61 -8.76 -0.75 8.77
C ARG A 61 -7.52 -0.44 9.59
N LEU A 62 -6.35 -0.88 9.11
CA LEU A 62 -5.07 -0.55 9.73
C LEU A 62 -4.72 0.93 9.54
N GLU A 63 -5.04 1.51 8.38
CA GLU A 63 -4.91 2.93 8.08
C GLU A 63 -5.71 3.78 9.05
N TYR A 64 -6.97 3.43 9.32
CA TYR A 64 -7.81 4.16 10.27
C TYR A 64 -7.17 4.29 11.66
N VAL A 65 -6.55 3.21 12.16
CA VAL A 65 -5.84 3.22 13.44
C VAL A 65 -4.48 3.94 13.30
N GLY A 66 -3.76 3.68 12.22
CA GLY A 66 -2.44 4.24 11.94
C GLY A 66 -2.44 5.75 11.83
N ASP A 67 -3.45 6.34 11.18
CA ASP A 67 -3.61 7.79 11.07
C ASP A 67 -3.75 8.44 12.46
N SER A 68 -4.59 7.87 13.32
CA SER A 68 -4.77 8.37 14.69
C SER A 68 -3.48 8.29 15.52
N VAL A 69 -2.74 7.17 15.41
CA VAL A 69 -1.46 6.98 16.11
C VAL A 69 -0.41 7.96 15.61
N LEU A 70 -0.26 8.11 14.30
CA LEU A 70 0.71 9.02 13.69
C LEU A 70 0.40 10.47 14.06
N ASN A 71 -0.86 10.87 13.98
CA ASN A 71 -1.31 12.20 14.38
C ASN A 71 -1.00 12.48 15.85
N PHE A 72 -1.21 11.51 16.75
CA PHE A 72 -0.85 11.64 18.15
C PHE A 72 0.66 11.81 18.35
N LEU A 73 1.49 10.94 17.74
CA LEU A 73 2.94 10.99 17.90
C LEU A 73 3.52 12.33 17.43
N ILE A 74 3.06 12.83 16.28
CA ILE A 74 3.51 14.10 15.73
C ILE A 74 3.00 15.28 16.55
N THR A 75 1.73 15.26 16.97
CA THR A 75 1.18 16.30 17.87
C THR A 75 1.97 16.36 19.18
N ARG A 76 2.29 15.20 19.75
CA ARG A 76 3.08 15.09 20.98
C ARG A 76 4.48 15.66 20.80
N GLU A 77 5.18 15.28 19.73
CA GLU A 77 6.51 15.81 19.43
C GLU A 77 6.47 17.34 19.29
N GLN A 78 5.56 17.86 18.46
CA GLN A 78 5.46 19.29 18.20
C GLN A 78 5.13 20.08 19.46
N TYR A 79 4.27 19.55 20.33
CA TYR A 79 3.93 20.18 21.61
C TYR A 79 5.15 20.35 22.51
N PHE A 80 5.97 19.30 22.66
CA PHE A 80 7.15 19.35 23.54
C PHE A 80 8.32 20.12 22.92
N SER A 81 8.52 20.02 21.60
CA SER A 81 9.60 20.70 20.90
C SER A 81 9.33 22.20 20.69
N ASN A 82 8.08 22.65 20.79
CA ASN A 82 7.69 24.04 20.52
C ASN A 82 6.87 24.66 21.67
N PRO A 83 7.43 24.79 22.89
CA PRO A 83 6.68 25.19 24.09
C PRO A 83 6.08 26.60 24.01
N ASN A 84 6.60 27.46 23.13
CA ASN A 84 6.17 28.84 22.98
C ASN A 84 5.16 29.05 21.84
N LEU A 85 4.82 28.01 21.08
CA LEU A 85 3.84 28.13 19.99
C LEU A 85 2.42 28.17 20.53
N SER A 86 1.61 29.06 19.96
CA SER A 86 0.18 29.11 20.25
C SER A 86 -0.52 27.82 19.79
N PRO A 87 -1.68 27.46 20.37
CA PRO A 87 -2.48 26.31 19.90
C PRO A 87 -2.82 26.37 18.41
N GLY A 88 -3.12 27.57 17.89
CA GLY A 88 -3.39 27.78 16.46
C GLY A 88 -2.14 27.53 15.60
N SER A 89 -0.97 27.97 16.07
CA SER A 89 0.31 27.71 15.40
C SER A 89 0.66 26.23 15.38
N LEU A 90 0.47 25.51 16.50
CA LEU A 90 0.67 24.06 16.58
C LEU A 90 -0.26 23.31 15.61
N THR A 91 -1.53 23.73 15.51
CA THR A 91 -2.48 23.14 14.56
C THR A 91 -2.03 23.31 13.11
N ARG A 92 -1.55 24.52 12.75
CA ARG A 92 -1.01 24.79 11.41
C ARG A 92 0.28 24.02 11.13
N LEU A 93 1.16 23.93 12.13
CA LEU A 93 2.40 23.17 12.04
C LEU A 93 2.13 21.68 11.82
N ARG A 94 1.15 21.11 12.52
CA ARG A 94 0.72 19.73 12.29
C ARG A 94 0.20 19.52 10.88
N ALA A 95 -0.75 20.34 10.44
CA ALA A 95 -1.32 20.26 9.09
C ALA A 95 -0.26 20.44 7.99
N ALA A 96 0.76 21.27 8.25
CA ALA A 96 1.85 21.46 7.31
C ALA A 96 2.82 20.27 7.24
N ASN A 97 2.92 19.43 8.27
CA ASN A 97 3.87 18.31 8.33
C ASN A 97 3.23 16.95 8.02
N VAL A 98 1.92 16.81 8.22
CA VAL A 98 1.21 15.52 8.08
C VAL A 98 0.10 15.68 7.06
N ASP A 99 0.35 15.20 5.85
CA ASP A 99 -0.65 15.03 4.81
C ASP A 99 -0.31 13.84 3.91
N THR A 100 -1.28 13.43 3.09
CA THR A 100 -1.16 12.29 2.19
C THR A 100 0.04 12.39 1.26
N GLU A 101 0.35 13.59 0.74
CA GLU A 101 1.47 13.77 -0.19
C GLU A 101 2.82 13.54 0.50
N LYS A 102 3.01 14.08 1.71
CA LYS A 102 4.24 13.90 2.49
C LYS A 102 4.43 12.44 2.88
N LEU A 103 3.38 11.77 3.33
CA LEU A 103 3.44 10.35 3.67
C LEU A 103 3.74 9.48 2.44
N ALA A 104 3.15 9.81 1.28
CA ALA A 104 3.47 9.14 0.02
C ALA A 104 4.94 9.32 -0.37
N ARG A 105 5.50 10.54 -0.25
CA ARG A 105 6.93 10.79 -0.51
C ARG A 105 7.84 9.96 0.39
N VAL A 106 7.50 9.83 1.68
CA VAL A 106 8.24 8.97 2.63
C VAL A 106 8.14 7.51 2.19
N ALA A 107 6.94 7.01 1.89
CA ALA A 107 6.75 5.63 1.42
C ALA A 107 7.52 5.32 0.12
N ILE A 108 7.60 6.29 -0.81
CA ILE A 108 8.37 6.16 -2.04
C ILE A 108 9.88 6.14 -1.75
N THR A 109 10.36 7.07 -0.92
CA THR A 109 11.77 7.19 -0.54
C THR A 109 12.30 5.91 0.12
N HIS A 110 11.48 5.26 0.94
CA HIS A 110 11.82 4.00 1.59
C HIS A 110 11.50 2.75 0.73
N GLY A 111 10.95 2.92 -0.47
CA GLY A 111 10.70 1.81 -1.39
C GLY A 111 9.45 0.98 -1.10
N PHE A 112 8.58 1.39 -0.15
CA PHE A 112 7.37 0.65 0.23
C PHE A 112 6.39 0.45 -0.91
N HIS A 113 6.28 1.41 -1.82
CA HIS A 113 5.43 1.32 -3.02
C HIS A 113 5.69 0.07 -3.87
N ARG A 114 6.90 -0.51 -3.83
CA ARG A 114 7.27 -1.71 -4.61
C ARG A 114 6.67 -3.00 -4.07
N TYR A 115 6.22 -2.98 -2.82
CA TYR A 115 5.65 -4.15 -2.12
C TYR A 115 4.12 -4.06 -2.02
N LEU A 116 3.51 -3.00 -2.54
CA LEU A 116 2.07 -2.80 -2.49
C LEU A 116 1.36 -3.75 -3.46
N ARG A 117 0.48 -4.60 -2.93
CA ARG A 117 -0.36 -5.52 -3.71
C ARG A 117 -1.65 -4.81 -4.13
N HIS A 118 -1.85 -4.65 -5.44
CA HIS A 118 -3.05 -4.03 -6.00
C HIS A 118 -3.33 -4.55 -7.42
N ASN A 119 -4.57 -4.45 -7.88
CA ASN A 119 -4.95 -4.79 -9.26
C ASN A 119 -5.26 -3.55 -10.13
N LYS A 120 -4.94 -2.35 -9.64
CA LYS A 120 -5.14 -1.08 -10.37
C LYS A 120 -4.11 -0.95 -11.49
N ALA A 121 -4.59 -0.74 -12.72
CA ALA A 121 -3.77 -0.73 -13.95
C ALA A 121 -2.79 0.46 -14.08
N ASP A 122 -2.99 1.56 -13.35
CA ASP A 122 -2.35 2.86 -13.63
C ASP A 122 -1.31 3.35 -12.60
N LEU A 123 -0.89 2.55 -11.62
CA LEU A 123 -0.01 3.04 -10.55
C LEU A 123 1.45 3.30 -11.01
N HIS A 124 1.90 2.69 -12.11
CA HIS A 124 3.26 2.90 -12.62
C HIS A 124 3.44 4.15 -13.50
N GLN A 125 2.36 4.88 -13.81
CA GLN A 125 2.40 5.98 -14.79
C GLN A 125 2.61 7.37 -14.15
N LYS A 126 2.74 7.46 -12.82
CA LYS A 126 2.79 8.74 -12.07
C LYS A 126 3.91 8.82 -11.02
N VAL A 127 4.98 8.04 -11.15
CA VAL A 127 6.20 8.19 -10.34
C VAL A 127 7.28 8.88 -11.15
#